data_AF-A0A8T3XU38-F1
#
_entry.id   AF-A0A8T3XU38-F1
#
_cell.length_a   1.000
_cell.length_b   1.000
_cell.length_c   1.000
_cell.angle_alpha   90.00
_cell.angle_beta   90.00
_cell.angle_gamma   90.00
#
_symmetry.space_group_name_H-M   'P 1'
#
loop_
_entity.id
_entity.type
_entity.pdbx_description
1 polymer ?
#
loop_
_entity_poly.entity_id
_entity_poly.type
_entity_poly.pdbx_seq_one_letter_code
_entity_poly.pdbx_strand_id
1 'polypeptide(L)'
;MNKFALFGTLFVTLMVAGAIAPAFAQYMGSVGEAGETGASTLEETLKLAKAKVDKAAANPSTGSGTPYLAADGVLGASAIAGAVFGGIAIAFFTKAKRGKYAAQGRG
;
A
#
# COMPACT_ATOMS: atom_id res chain seq x y z
N MET A 1 23.00 26.97 -13.89
CA MET A 1 22.72 25.79 -13.03
C MET A 1 21.72 24.90 -13.74
N ASN A 2 21.96 23.59 -13.83
CA ASN A 2 21.06 22.69 -14.58
C ASN A 2 19.75 22.51 -13.81
N LYS A 3 18.61 22.87 -14.42
CA LYS A 3 17.29 22.85 -13.76
C LYS A 3 16.95 21.46 -13.21
N PHE A 4 17.38 20.41 -13.89
CA PHE A 4 17.22 19.02 -13.43
C PHE A 4 18.02 18.72 -12.15
N ALA A 5 19.22 19.27 -12.02
CA ALA A 5 20.03 19.10 -10.82
C ALA A 5 19.41 19.82 -9.61
N LEU A 6 18.80 20.99 -9.83
CA LEU A 6 18.07 21.73 -8.80
C LEU A 6 16.82 20.97 -8.32
N PHE A 7 16.03 20.41 -9.24
CA PHE A 7 14.86 19.62 -8.88
C PHE A 7 15.25 18.33 -8.15
N GLY A 8 16.32 17.66 -8.58
CA GLY A 8 16.83 16.46 -7.94
C GLY A 8 17.28 16.72 -6.49
N THR A 9 18.03 17.80 -6.25
CA THR A 9 18.46 18.14 -4.89
C THR A 9 17.31 18.54 -3.99
N LEU A 10 16.33 19.30 -4.49
CA LEU A 10 15.13 19.65 -3.73
C LEU A 10 14.28 18.43 -3.36
N PHE A 11 14.15 17.46 -4.27
CA PHE A 11 13.40 16.23 -4.01
C PHE A 11 14.06 15.39 -2.92
N VAL A 12 15.39 15.23 -2.98
CA VAL A 12 16.15 14.47 -1.96
C VAL A 12 16.07 15.15 -0.59
N THR A 13 16.20 16.47 -0.51
CA THR A 13 16.11 17.18 0.79
C THR A 13 14.72 17.07 1.41
N LEU A 14 13.65 17.14 0.61
CA LEU A 14 12.28 16.96 1.11
C LEU A 14 12.01 15.54 1.59
N MET A 15 12.50 14.52 0.87
CA MET A 15 12.38 13.12 1.29
C MET A 15 13.14 12.84 2.58
N VAL A 16 14.38 13.32 2.69
CA VAL A 16 15.23 13.13 3.87
C VAL A 16 14.63 13.86 5.08
N ALA A 17 14.21 15.12 4.93
CA ALA A 17 13.58 15.88 6.01
C ALA A 17 12.27 15.23 6.48
N GLY A 18 11.46 14.71 5.56
CA GLY A 18 10.20 14.03 5.88
C GLY A 18 10.37 12.66 6.54
N ALA A 19 11.48 11.96 6.27
CA ALA A 19 11.72 10.62 6.79
C ALA A 19 12.42 10.59 8.17
N ILE A 20 13.27 11.58 8.48
CA ILE A 20 14.06 11.58 9.73
C ILE A 20 13.18 11.81 10.97
N ALA A 21 12.22 12.74 10.90
CA ALA A 21 11.37 13.08 12.05
C ALA A 21 10.52 11.90 12.58
N PRO A 22 9.77 11.14 11.75
CA PRO A 22 9.00 10.00 12.25
C PRO A 22 9.88 8.84 12.71
N ALA A 23 11.05 8.62 12.08
CA ALA A 23 11.99 7.59 12.49
C ALA A 23 12.58 7.89 13.89
N PHE A 24 12.88 9.15 14.17
CA PHE A 24 13.39 9.57 15.49
C PHE A 24 12.31 9.44 16.58
N ALA A 25 11.06 9.80 16.27
CA ALA A 25 9.93 9.64 17.18
C ALA A 25 9.64 8.16 17.51
N GLN A 26 9.83 7.26 16.55
CA GLN A 26 9.71 5.80 16.78
C GLN A 26 10.85 5.24 17.64
N TYR A 27 12.06 5.78 17.47
CA TYR A 27 13.25 5.34 18.21
C TYR A 27 13.26 5.81 19.68
N MET A 28 12.76 7.02 19.95
CA MET A 28 12.78 7.63 21.30
C MET A 28 11.77 7.00 22.29
N GLY A 29 10.84 6.17 21.82
CA GLY A 29 9.83 5.52 22.66
C GLY A 29 8.72 6.47 23.10
N SER A 30 8.02 6.14 24.20
CA SER A 30 7.03 7.05 24.80
C SER A 30 7.76 8.26 25.38
N VAL A 31 7.47 9.42 24.80
CA VAL A 31 7.93 10.72 25.29
C VAL A 31 6.86 11.35 26.17
N GLY A 32 7.23 11.76 27.38
CA GLY A 32 6.38 12.57 28.26
C GLY A 32 6.14 13.97 27.70
N GLU A 33 5.24 14.74 28.31
CA GLU A 33 4.93 16.11 27.88
C GLU A 33 6.15 17.05 27.92
N ALA A 34 7.20 16.72 28.70
CA ALA A 34 8.45 17.46 28.79
C ALA A 34 9.61 16.82 28.00
N GLY A 35 9.32 15.83 27.14
CA GLY A 35 10.32 15.19 26.27
C GLY A 35 11.13 14.08 26.94
N GLU A 36 10.69 13.56 28.08
CA GLU A 36 11.35 12.46 28.78
C GLU A 36 11.16 11.15 28.03
N THR A 37 12.25 10.47 27.70
CA THR A 37 12.23 9.17 27.03
C THR A 37 12.08 8.05 28.07
N GLY A 38 11.19 7.09 27.81
CA GLY A 38 10.99 5.93 28.69
C GLY A 38 10.01 6.16 29.85
N ALA A 39 9.12 7.15 29.74
CA ALA A 39 8.17 7.52 30.78
C ALA A 39 7.07 6.47 31.07
N SER A 40 6.80 5.54 30.15
CA SER A 40 5.80 4.49 30.37
C SER A 40 6.35 3.36 31.22
N THR A 41 5.66 3.04 32.31
CA THR A 41 5.93 1.81 33.08
C THR A 41 5.61 0.57 32.23
N LEU A 42 6.24 -0.56 32.55
CA LEU A 42 5.99 -1.83 31.84
C LEU A 42 4.52 -2.24 31.90
N GLU A 43 3.86 -1.99 33.04
CA GLU A 43 2.45 -2.30 33.26
C GLU A 43 1.54 -1.44 32.37
N GLU A 44 1.81 -0.14 32.28
CA GLU A 44 1.05 0.76 31.43
C GLU A 44 1.19 0.40 29.95
N THR A 45 2.41 0.03 29.53
CA THR A 45 2.68 -0.45 28.17
C THR A 45 1.90 -1.73 27.88
N LEU A 46 1.86 -2.67 28.83
CA LEU A 46 1.17 -3.94 28.69
C LEU A 46 -0.36 -3.74 28.66
N LYS A 47 -0.88 -2.82 29.47
CA LYS A 47 -2.29 -2.41 29.46
C LYS A 47 -2.68 -1.77 28.12
N LEU A 48 -1.84 -0.89 27.59
CA LEU A 48 -2.07 -0.25 26.29
C LEU A 48 -2.01 -1.27 25.14
N ALA A 49 -1.05 -2.20 25.18
CA ALA A 49 -0.92 -3.26 24.20
C ALA A 49 -2.15 -4.18 24.20
N LYS A 50 -2.63 -4.58 25.38
CA LYS A 50 -3.85 -5.39 25.51
C LYS A 50 -5.08 -4.66 24.98
N ALA A 51 -5.24 -3.38 25.33
CA ALA A 51 -6.33 -2.56 24.81
C ALA A 51 -6.28 -2.39 23.28
N LYS A 52 -5.08 -2.35 22.67
CA LYS A 52 -4.93 -2.33 21.20
C LYS A 52 -5.40 -3.63 20.56
N VAL A 53 -5.05 -4.78 21.15
CA VAL A 53 -5.49 -6.10 20.66
C VAL A 53 -7.00 -6.25 20.79
N ASP A 54 -7.57 -5.91 21.95
CA ASP A 54 -9.02 -5.99 22.18
C ASP A 54 -9.80 -5.07 21.23
N LYS A 55 -9.30 -3.85 20.98
CA LYS A 55 -9.90 -2.93 20.00
C LYS A 55 -9.81 -3.43 18.57
N ALA A 56 -8.69 -4.05 18.19
CA ALA A 56 -8.53 -4.66 16.86
C ALA A 56 -9.46 -5.86 16.66
N ALA A 57 -9.64 -6.69 17.70
CA ALA A 57 -10.58 -7.80 17.70
C ALA A 57 -12.04 -7.32 17.62
N ALA A 58 -12.38 -6.24 18.31
CA ALA A 58 -13.71 -5.64 18.29
C ALA A 58 -14.03 -4.86 16.99
N ASN A 59 -13.01 -4.41 16.25
CA ASN A 59 -13.16 -3.63 15.03
C ASN A 59 -12.34 -4.23 13.86
N PRO A 60 -12.69 -5.44 13.39
CA PRO A 60 -11.94 -6.13 12.35
C PRO A 60 -11.89 -5.38 11.01
N SER A 61 -12.82 -4.45 10.77
CA SER A 61 -12.88 -3.58 9.59
C SER A 61 -11.99 -2.33 9.67
N THR A 62 -11.36 -2.04 10.81
CA THR A 62 -10.57 -0.80 11.03
C THR A 62 -9.06 -1.02 10.82
N GLY A 63 -8.63 -2.26 10.55
CA GLY A 63 -7.27 -2.53 10.05
C GLY A 63 -7.15 -2.12 8.57
N SER A 64 -5.97 -1.75 8.09
CA SER A 64 -5.75 -1.36 6.68
C SER A 64 -6.12 -2.45 5.64
N GLY A 65 -6.32 -3.69 6.11
CA GLY A 65 -7.51 -4.51 5.87
C GLY A 65 -8.11 -4.64 4.47
N THR A 66 -7.32 -4.70 3.41
CA THR A 66 -7.72 -5.53 2.26
C THR A 66 -7.28 -6.96 2.53
N PRO A 67 -8.11 -7.84 3.12
CA PRO A 67 -7.75 -9.22 3.40
C PRO A 67 -7.31 -9.91 2.11
N TYR A 68 -6.05 -10.37 2.03
CA TYR A 68 -5.50 -10.88 0.77
C TYR A 68 -6.26 -12.10 0.23
N LEU A 69 -6.81 -12.94 1.12
CA LEU A 69 -7.50 -14.20 0.80
C LEU A 69 -9.04 -14.11 0.80
N ALA A 70 -9.63 -12.95 1.11
CA ALA A 70 -11.08 -12.83 1.09
C ALA A 70 -11.61 -12.56 -0.33
N ALA A 71 -12.87 -12.91 -0.57
CA ALA A 71 -13.56 -12.65 -1.84
C ALA A 71 -13.69 -11.14 -2.15
N ASP A 72 -13.82 -10.30 -1.13
CA ASP A 72 -13.84 -8.83 -1.26
C ASP A 72 -12.43 -8.22 -1.13
N GLY A 73 -11.43 -9.10 -1.08
CA GLY A 73 -10.05 -8.80 -0.84
C GLY A 73 -9.21 -8.69 -2.10
N VAL A 74 -7.89 -8.70 -1.93
CA VAL A 74 -6.95 -8.53 -3.07
C VAL A 74 -7.09 -9.69 -4.08
N LEU A 75 -7.22 -10.94 -3.64
CA LEU A 75 -7.39 -12.07 -4.57
C LEU A 75 -8.68 -11.92 -5.38
N GLY A 76 -9.79 -11.59 -4.73
CA GLY A 76 -11.08 -11.46 -5.39
C GLY A 76 -11.11 -10.31 -6.38
N ALA A 77 -10.58 -9.15 -5.98
CA ALA A 77 -10.41 -8.00 -6.87
C ALA A 77 -9.50 -8.35 -8.07
N SER A 78 -8.41 -9.09 -7.84
CA SER A 78 -7.48 -9.53 -8.90
C SER A 78 -8.12 -10.53 -9.85
N ALA A 79 -8.94 -11.46 -9.33
CA ALA A 79 -9.67 -12.43 -10.13
C ALA A 79 -10.73 -11.76 -11.02
N ILE A 80 -11.48 -10.80 -10.48
CA ILE A 80 -12.46 -10.01 -11.26
C ILE A 80 -11.74 -9.20 -12.34
N ALA A 81 -10.66 -8.50 -11.99
CA ALA A 81 -9.87 -7.75 -12.97
C ALA A 81 -9.29 -8.66 -14.06
N GLY A 82 -8.72 -9.80 -13.68
CA GLY A 82 -8.19 -10.81 -14.61
C GLY A 82 -9.26 -11.36 -15.54
N ALA A 83 -10.48 -11.59 -15.05
CA ALA A 83 -11.60 -12.05 -15.88
C ALA A 83 -12.05 -10.99 -16.89
N VAL A 84 -12.14 -9.72 -16.49
CA VAL A 84 -12.55 -8.62 -17.39
C VAL A 84 -11.49 -8.38 -18.46
N PHE A 85 -10.24 -8.14 -18.06
CA PHE A 85 -9.16 -7.87 -19.01
C PHE A 85 -8.82 -9.10 -19.86
N GLY A 86 -8.81 -10.29 -19.25
CA GLY A 86 -8.63 -11.55 -19.96
C GLY A 86 -9.77 -11.84 -20.94
N GLY A 87 -11.02 -11.60 -20.57
CA GLY A 87 -12.18 -11.76 -21.44
C GLY A 87 -12.15 -10.82 -22.64
N ILE A 88 -11.80 -9.55 -22.42
CA ILE A 88 -11.59 -8.58 -23.50
C ILE A 88 -10.45 -9.03 -24.41
N ALA A 89 -9.31 -9.46 -23.84
CA ALA A 89 -8.17 -9.93 -24.62
C ALA A 89 -8.52 -11.15 -25.48
N ILE A 90 -9.24 -12.14 -24.95
CA ILE A 90 -9.70 -13.31 -25.70
C ILE A 90 -10.65 -12.90 -26.82
N ALA A 91 -11.58 -11.97 -26.57
CA ALA A 91 -12.50 -11.46 -27.59
C ALA A 91 -11.76 -10.76 -28.73
N PHE A 92 -10.77 -9.92 -28.42
CA PHE A 92 -9.95 -9.27 -29.43
C PHE A 92 -9.05 -10.27 -30.16
N PHE A 93 -8.47 -11.25 -29.47
CA PHE A 93 -7.60 -12.24 -30.09
C PHE A 93 -8.35 -13.17 -31.05
N THR A 94 -9.55 -13.61 -30.67
CA THR A 94 -10.42 -14.43 -31.53
C THR A 94 -10.95 -13.63 -32.73
N LYS A 95 -11.32 -12.36 -32.52
CA LYS A 95 -11.70 -11.45 -33.61
C LYS A 95 -10.53 -11.13 -34.54
N ALA A 96 -9.32 -10.94 -33.99
CA ALA A 96 -8.10 -10.70 -34.77
C ALA A 96 -7.74 -11.89 -35.65
N LYS A 97 -8.02 -13.13 -35.23
CA LYS A 97 -7.85 -14.33 -36.06
C LYS A 97 -8.90 -14.49 -37.17
N ARG A 98 -10.06 -13.83 -37.05
CA ARG A 98 -11.20 -13.98 -37.97
C ARG A 98 -11.51 -12.72 -38.79
N GLY A 99 -10.80 -11.62 -38.53
CA GLY A 99 -11.03 -10.34 -39.23
C GLY A 99 -10.50 -10.37 -40.66
N LYS A 100 -11.02 -9.47 -41.52
CA LYS A 100 -10.65 -9.39 -42.95
C LYS A 100 -9.14 -9.24 -43.21
N TYR A 101 -8.39 -8.75 -42.22
CA TYR A 101 -6.93 -8.59 -42.27
C TYR A 101 -6.14 -9.82 -41.76
N ALA A 102 -6.80 -10.79 -41.12
CA ALA A 102 -6.21 -12.06 -40.72
C ALA A 102 -5.94 -13.00 -41.91
N ALA A 103 -6.62 -12.74 -43.03
CA ALA A 103 -6.50 -13.44 -44.30
C ALA A 103 -5.88 -12.54 -45.39
N GLN A 104 -4.98 -11.61 -45.03
CA GLN A 104 -4.15 -10.97 -46.05
C GLN A 104 -3.27 -12.05 -46.71
N GLY A 105 -3.59 -12.41 -47.95
CA GLY A 105 -2.86 -13.40 -48.76
C GLY A 105 -3.65 -14.64 -49.21
N ARG A 106 -4.98 -14.68 -49.10
CA ARG A 106 -5.82 -15.69 -49.76
C ARG A 106 -6.64 -15.05 -50.88
N GLY A 107 -6.01 -14.88 -52.05
CA GLY A 107 -6.63 -14.32 -53.28
C GLY A 107 -6.49 -12.82 -53.39
#